data_AF-A0A356BCJ0-F1
#
_entry.id   AF-A0A356BCJ0-F1
#
_cell.length_a   1.000
_cell.length_b   1.000
_cell.length_c   1.000
_cell.angle_alpha   90.00
_cell.angle_beta   90.00
_cell.angle_gamma   90.00
#
_symmetry.space_group_name_H-M   'P 1'
#
loop_
_entity.id
_entity.type
_entity.pdbx_description
1 polymer ?
#
loop_
_entity_poly.entity_id
_entity_poly.type
_entity_poly.pdbx_seq_one_letter_code
_entity_poly.pdbx_strand_id
1 'polypeptide(L)'
;NGVYDDVLTLLNGIQYEEFSGVEPNPTLETLMQAVELVRSKQLNFILAVGGGSVIDGAKFIAAAANFDGEPWDILAKGAAFTSALPIGAVLTLPATGSESNGNSVVTNKATAQKRAFGSDLVQPVFAVLDPVYTYSLPVKQVGNGVVDAFVHVIEQYLTYPVNAPLQDRFAEGILQTLISEGPKALATPQDYDVRANVMWAATMALNGLIGKGVPQDWATHM
;
A
#
# COMPACT_ATOMS: atom_id res chain seq x y z
N ASN A 1 1.33 -8.41 17.93
CA ASN A 1 -0.14 -8.60 17.76
C ASN A 1 -0.45 -9.95 17.10
N GLY A 2 0.38 -11.00 17.29
CA GLY A 2 0.14 -12.34 16.73
C GLY A 2 0.54 -12.51 15.27
N VAL A 3 0.37 -11.48 14.44
CA VAL A 3 0.57 -11.55 12.96
C VAL A 3 1.86 -12.22 12.53
N TYR A 4 3.00 -11.86 13.13
CA TYR A 4 4.29 -12.44 12.78
C TYR A 4 4.32 -13.95 13.05
N ASP A 5 3.89 -14.37 14.24
CA ASP A 5 3.86 -15.78 14.63
C ASP A 5 2.87 -16.59 13.77
N ASP A 6 1.72 -16.00 13.44
CA ASP A 6 0.71 -16.60 12.56
C ASP A 6 1.29 -16.81 11.15
N VAL A 7 1.98 -15.81 10.60
CA VAL A 7 2.66 -15.92 9.29
C VAL A 7 3.75 -16.98 9.32
N LEU A 8 4.62 -16.98 10.34
CA LEU A 8 5.69 -17.98 10.44
C LEU A 8 5.14 -19.42 10.53
N THR A 9 4.05 -19.60 11.26
CA THR A 9 3.38 -20.89 11.37
C THR A 9 2.86 -21.37 10.02
N LEU A 10 2.27 -20.46 9.22
CA LEU A 10 1.75 -20.76 7.88
C LEU A 10 2.85 -20.97 6.83
N LEU A 11 4.03 -20.38 7.03
CA LEU A 11 5.20 -20.56 6.16
C LEU A 11 6.01 -21.81 6.51
N ASN A 12 5.57 -22.64 7.46
CA ASN A 12 6.29 -23.86 7.82
C ASN A 12 6.54 -24.77 6.60
N GLY A 13 7.81 -25.13 6.39
CA GLY A 13 8.27 -25.90 5.22
C GLY A 13 8.63 -25.08 3.99
N ILE A 14 8.44 -23.75 4.03
CA ILE A 14 8.92 -22.82 3.00
C ILE A 14 10.27 -22.25 3.44
N GLN A 15 11.23 -22.17 2.51
CA GLN A 15 12.49 -21.47 2.75
C GLN A 15 12.28 -19.96 2.57
N TYR A 16 12.63 -19.18 3.58
CA TYR A 16 12.51 -17.73 3.55
C TYR A 16 13.69 -17.07 4.25
N GLU A 17 13.89 -15.79 3.93
CA GLU A 17 14.81 -14.89 4.62
C GLU A 17 13.98 -13.73 5.18
N GLU A 18 14.34 -13.23 6.36
CA GLU A 18 13.63 -12.12 6.98
C GLU A 18 14.34 -10.80 6.72
N PHE A 19 13.56 -9.77 6.40
CA PHE A 19 14.03 -8.39 6.34
C PHE A 19 13.06 -7.52 7.14
N SER A 20 13.59 -6.73 8.07
CA SER A 20 12.81 -5.86 8.95
C SER A 20 13.41 -4.46 9.01
N GLY A 21 12.70 -3.52 9.62
CA GLY A 21 13.18 -2.14 9.79
C GLY A 21 12.72 -1.16 8.70
N VAL A 22 11.79 -1.56 7.83
CA VAL A 22 11.15 -0.62 6.88
C VAL A 22 10.44 0.48 7.64
N GLU A 23 10.78 1.74 7.35
CA GLU A 23 10.24 2.89 8.04
C GLU A 23 8.82 3.25 7.60
N PRO A 24 8.07 4.07 8.37
CA PRO A 24 6.76 4.58 7.94
C PRO A 24 6.80 5.36 6.62
N ASN A 25 7.92 6.01 6.31
CA ASN A 25 8.24 6.49 4.96
C ASN A 25 9.42 5.64 4.47
N PRO A 26 9.19 4.63 3.63
CA PRO A 26 10.21 3.65 3.30
C PRO A 26 11.34 4.33 2.53
N THR A 27 12.59 4.04 2.91
CA THR A 27 13.74 4.77 2.37
C THR A 27 14.60 3.94 1.45
N LEU A 28 15.11 4.56 0.39
CA LEU A 28 15.95 3.91 -0.62
C LEU A 28 17.11 3.16 0.05
N GLU A 29 17.78 3.78 1.02
CA GLU A 29 18.94 3.22 1.71
C GLU A 29 18.61 1.92 2.46
N THR A 30 17.45 1.87 3.12
CA THR A 30 16.97 0.67 3.81
C THR A 30 16.54 -0.39 2.79
N LEU A 31 15.77 -0.01 1.76
CA LEU A 31 15.26 -0.96 0.78
C LEU A 31 16.36 -1.58 -0.08
N MET A 32 17.45 -0.86 -0.35
CA MET A 32 18.59 -1.40 -1.09
C MET A 32 19.28 -2.58 -0.38
N GLN A 33 19.25 -2.62 0.96
CA GLN A 33 19.75 -3.78 1.71
C GLN A 33 18.90 -5.04 1.42
N ALA A 34 17.58 -4.87 1.29
CA ALA A 34 16.70 -5.97 0.90
C ALA A 34 16.89 -6.37 -0.58
N VAL A 35 17.14 -5.42 -1.48
CA VAL A 35 17.49 -5.71 -2.89
C VAL A 35 18.77 -6.55 -2.98
N GLU A 36 19.79 -6.23 -2.19
CA GLU A 36 21.03 -7.02 -2.11
C GLU A 36 20.80 -8.43 -1.55
N LEU A 37 19.96 -8.55 -0.52
CA LEU A 37 19.56 -9.85 0.05
C LEU A 37 18.85 -10.72 -1.00
N VAL A 38 17.85 -10.16 -1.70
CA VAL A 38 17.11 -10.82 -2.77
C VAL A 38 18.06 -11.33 -3.86
N ARG A 39 18.98 -10.49 -4.33
CA ARG A 39 19.94 -10.86 -5.38
C ARG A 39 20.93 -11.93 -4.92
N SER A 40 21.51 -11.78 -3.72
CA SER A 40 22.53 -12.70 -3.19
C SER A 40 22.00 -14.08 -2.85
N LYS A 41 20.76 -14.16 -2.36
CA LYS A 41 20.08 -15.42 -2.00
C LYS A 41 19.20 -15.97 -3.11
N GLN A 42 19.12 -15.28 -4.25
CA GLN A 42 18.29 -15.64 -5.40
C GLN A 42 16.82 -15.86 -4.98
N LEU A 43 16.31 -14.98 -4.12
CA LEU A 43 14.92 -15.01 -3.69
C LEU A 43 14.01 -14.70 -4.88
N ASN A 44 12.87 -15.38 -4.96
CA ASN A 44 11.98 -15.36 -6.11
C ASN A 44 10.56 -14.88 -5.80
N PHE A 45 10.29 -14.49 -4.55
CA PHE A 45 9.00 -14.02 -4.08
C PHE A 45 9.20 -13.07 -2.89
N ILE A 46 8.35 -12.05 -2.77
CA ILE A 46 8.34 -11.13 -1.62
C ILE A 46 7.00 -11.22 -0.92
N LEU A 47 7.00 -11.53 0.39
CA LEU A 47 5.81 -11.43 1.23
C LEU A 47 5.91 -10.19 2.11
N ALA A 48 5.13 -9.16 1.78
CA ALA A 48 5.06 -7.92 2.54
C ALA A 48 4.07 -8.08 3.70
N VAL A 49 4.56 -8.06 4.95
CA VAL A 49 3.72 -8.15 6.15
C VAL A 49 3.76 -6.81 6.89
N GLY A 50 2.71 -6.01 6.76
CA GLY A 50 2.68 -4.68 7.36
C GLY A 50 1.62 -3.74 6.78
N GLY A 51 1.83 -2.44 6.98
CA GLY A 51 1.02 -1.38 6.36
C GLY A 51 1.51 -0.99 4.97
N GLY A 52 0.91 0.07 4.41
CA GLY A 52 1.25 0.59 3.08
C GLY A 52 2.74 0.86 2.87
N SER A 53 3.48 1.33 3.88
CA SER A 53 4.92 1.59 3.76
C SER A 53 5.76 0.33 3.50
N VAL A 54 5.39 -0.79 4.11
CA VAL A 54 6.06 -2.09 3.91
C VAL A 54 5.73 -2.62 2.52
N ILE A 55 4.48 -2.47 2.08
CA ILE A 55 4.02 -2.93 0.76
C ILE A 55 4.67 -2.09 -0.35
N ASP A 56 4.73 -0.76 -0.21
CA ASP A 56 5.46 0.13 -1.13
C ASP A 56 6.95 -0.23 -1.18
N GLY A 57 7.56 -0.48 -0.02
CA GLY A 57 8.93 -0.98 0.04
C GLY A 57 9.13 -2.27 -0.76
N ALA A 58 8.24 -3.25 -0.58
CA ALA A 58 8.24 -4.51 -1.30
C ALA A 58 8.10 -4.32 -2.82
N LYS A 59 7.25 -3.41 -3.27
CA LYS A 59 7.08 -3.04 -4.68
C LYS A 59 8.36 -2.50 -5.29
N PHE A 60 9.02 -1.58 -4.59
CA PHE A 60 10.31 -1.08 -5.03
C PHE A 60 11.37 -2.19 -5.08
N ILE A 61 11.48 -3.02 -4.04
CA ILE A 61 12.43 -4.13 -4.00
C ILE A 61 12.18 -5.09 -5.17
N ALA A 62 10.91 -5.42 -5.45
CA ALA A 62 10.52 -6.31 -6.55
C ALA A 62 10.94 -5.76 -7.91
N ALA A 63 10.70 -4.48 -8.18
CA ALA A 63 11.10 -3.83 -9.43
C ALA A 63 12.63 -3.71 -9.53
N ALA A 64 13.30 -3.33 -8.44
CA ALA A 64 14.73 -3.11 -8.39
C ALA A 64 15.54 -4.42 -8.47
N ALA A 65 14.99 -5.56 -8.02
CA ALA A 65 15.69 -6.84 -7.95
C ALA A 65 16.36 -7.23 -9.28
N ASN A 66 15.65 -7.07 -10.40
CA ASN A 66 16.10 -7.41 -11.75
C ASN A 66 16.33 -6.16 -12.63
N PHE A 67 16.43 -4.97 -12.02
CA PHE A 67 16.60 -3.74 -12.78
C PHE A 67 18.05 -3.55 -13.23
N ASP A 68 18.25 -3.48 -14.54
CA ASP A 68 19.53 -3.18 -15.19
C ASP A 68 19.80 -1.67 -15.15
N GLY A 69 20.32 -1.17 -14.02
CA GLY A 69 20.65 0.24 -13.85
C GLY A 69 20.71 0.65 -12.38
N GLU A 70 20.71 1.97 -12.16
CA GLU A 70 20.60 2.56 -10.83
C GLU A 70 19.14 2.47 -10.34
N PRO A 71 18.82 1.71 -9.26
CA PRO A 71 17.44 1.50 -8.84
C PRO A 71 16.65 2.78 -8.57
N TRP A 72 17.31 3.85 -8.11
CA TRP A 72 16.65 5.14 -7.92
C TRP A 72 16.12 5.75 -9.23
N ASP A 73 16.67 5.40 -10.39
CA ASP A 73 16.21 5.90 -11.69
C ASP A 73 14.78 5.47 -12.04
N ILE A 74 14.29 4.37 -11.44
CA ILE A 74 12.88 3.96 -11.55
C ILE A 74 11.96 5.10 -11.08
N LEU A 75 12.32 5.75 -9.96
CA LEU A 75 11.53 6.84 -9.39
C LEU A 75 11.96 8.22 -9.88
N ALA A 76 13.27 8.46 -10.05
CA ALA A 76 13.81 9.77 -10.40
C ALA A 76 13.65 10.12 -11.88
N LYS A 77 13.70 9.12 -12.76
CA LYS A 77 13.68 9.29 -14.22
C LYS A 77 12.50 8.58 -14.89
N GLY A 78 11.69 7.85 -14.14
CA GLY A 78 10.63 7.00 -14.70
C GLY A 78 11.22 5.89 -15.58
N ALA A 79 12.39 5.37 -15.22
CA ALA A 79 13.06 4.35 -16.01
C ALA A 79 12.19 3.09 -16.10
N ALA A 80 11.98 2.61 -17.33
CA ALA A 80 11.13 1.44 -17.57
C ALA A 80 11.82 0.16 -17.09
N PHE A 81 11.07 -0.68 -16.38
CA PHE A 81 11.46 -2.04 -16.03
C PHE A 81 10.45 -3.02 -16.65
N THR A 82 10.93 -4.16 -17.11
CA THR A 82 10.14 -5.16 -17.86
C THR A 82 9.79 -6.40 -17.03
N SER A 83 10.34 -6.51 -15.82
CA SER A 83 10.03 -7.58 -14.88
C SER A 83 10.10 -7.07 -13.44
N ALA A 84 9.35 -7.71 -12.55
CA ALA A 84 9.44 -7.54 -11.12
C ALA A 84 9.21 -8.90 -10.45
N LEU A 85 9.72 -9.09 -9.23
CA LEU A 85 9.39 -10.27 -8.45
C LEU A 85 7.91 -10.27 -8.05
N PRO A 86 7.23 -11.44 -7.99
CA PRO A 86 5.87 -11.52 -7.46
C PRO A 86 5.82 -11.12 -5.99
N ILE A 87 4.76 -10.41 -5.61
CA ILE A 87 4.55 -9.87 -4.28
C ILE A 87 3.25 -10.42 -3.71
N GLY A 88 3.29 -10.95 -2.49
CA GLY A 88 2.10 -11.16 -1.66
C GLY A 88 2.05 -10.09 -0.57
N ALA A 89 0.86 -9.70 -0.13
CA ALA A 89 0.68 -8.77 0.98
C ALA A 89 -0.14 -9.39 2.12
N VAL A 90 0.26 -9.11 3.36
CA VAL A 90 -0.56 -9.32 4.57
C VAL A 90 -0.72 -7.95 5.22
N LEU A 91 -1.91 -7.37 5.05
CA LEU A 91 -2.17 -5.98 5.43
C LEU A 91 -2.47 -5.88 6.92
N THR A 92 -1.72 -5.04 7.64
CA THR A 92 -1.94 -4.78 9.07
C THR A 92 -2.40 -3.36 9.39
N LEU A 93 -2.38 -2.47 8.39
CA LEU A 93 -2.81 -1.07 8.51
C LEU A 93 -3.51 -0.64 7.22
N PRO A 94 -4.85 -0.51 7.21
CA PRO A 94 -5.59 0.01 6.07
C PRO A 94 -5.46 1.53 5.98
N ALA A 95 -5.05 2.02 4.80
CA ALA A 95 -4.97 3.46 4.50
C ALA A 95 -4.83 3.69 2.98
N THR A 96 -3.81 3.09 2.38
CA THR A 96 -3.30 3.51 1.06
C THR A 96 -3.78 2.67 -0.12
N GLY A 97 -4.54 1.58 0.11
CA GLY A 97 -4.92 0.63 -0.94
C GLY A 97 -3.74 -0.05 -1.66
N SER A 98 -2.51 0.12 -1.15
CA SER A 98 -1.27 -0.38 -1.77
C SER A 98 -1.28 -1.90 -1.97
N GLU A 99 -2.00 -2.63 -1.13
CA GLU A 99 -2.21 -4.06 -1.28
C GLU A 99 -2.96 -4.47 -2.56
N SER A 100 -3.61 -3.52 -3.24
CA SER A 100 -4.50 -3.79 -4.39
C SER A 100 -4.15 -3.02 -5.66
N ASN A 101 -3.10 -2.19 -5.65
CA ASN A 101 -2.67 -1.38 -6.79
C ASN A 101 -1.17 -1.55 -7.09
N GLY A 102 -0.72 -1.00 -8.22
CA GLY A 102 0.68 -0.99 -8.65
C GLY A 102 1.48 0.27 -8.26
N ASN A 103 0.94 1.14 -7.40
CA ASN A 103 1.58 2.39 -7.00
C ASN A 103 2.56 2.17 -5.84
N SER A 104 3.64 2.94 -5.78
CA SER A 104 4.60 2.88 -4.68
C SER A 104 5.27 4.23 -4.47
N VAL A 105 5.54 4.59 -3.21
CA VAL A 105 6.24 5.81 -2.84
C VAL A 105 7.49 5.48 -2.02
N VAL A 106 8.65 6.00 -2.44
CA VAL A 106 9.94 5.81 -1.75
C VAL A 106 10.63 7.15 -1.52
N THR A 107 11.30 7.26 -0.37
CA THR A 107 12.09 8.43 0.01
C THR A 107 13.57 8.16 -0.18
N ASN A 108 14.29 9.03 -0.89
CA ASN A 108 15.76 9.06 -0.91
C ASN A 108 16.23 10.06 0.15
N LYS A 109 16.83 9.58 1.25
CA LYS A 109 17.27 10.46 2.35
C LYS A 109 18.43 11.34 1.90
N ALA A 110 19.35 10.81 1.10
CA ALA A 110 20.52 11.56 0.63
C ALA A 110 20.14 12.80 -0.19
N THR A 111 19.05 12.76 -0.96
CA THR A 111 18.58 13.89 -1.78
C THR A 111 17.35 14.61 -1.22
N ALA A 112 16.81 14.15 -0.09
CA ALA A 112 15.54 14.59 0.50
C ALA A 112 14.35 14.54 -0.48
N GLN A 113 14.37 13.61 -1.43
CA GLN A 113 13.33 13.45 -2.44
C GLN A 113 12.38 12.32 -2.07
N LYS A 114 11.07 12.61 -2.00
CA LYS A 114 10.00 11.60 -1.95
C LYS A 114 9.37 11.51 -3.33
N ARG A 115 9.40 10.33 -3.94
CA ARG A 115 8.94 10.12 -5.31
C ARG A 115 8.03 8.90 -5.37
N ALA A 116 7.12 8.92 -6.34
CA ALA A 116 6.22 7.81 -6.63
C ALA A 116 6.59 7.17 -7.97
N PHE A 117 6.30 5.88 -8.11
CA PHE A 117 6.21 5.19 -9.40
C PHE A 117 4.97 4.31 -9.41
N GLY A 118 4.54 3.88 -10.60
CA GLY A 118 3.40 2.99 -10.78
C GLY A 118 3.64 2.00 -11.91
N SER A 119 3.31 0.73 -11.68
CA SER A 119 3.36 -0.33 -12.71
C SER A 119 2.49 -1.52 -12.33
N ASP A 120 1.77 -2.08 -13.30
CA ASP A 120 1.00 -3.32 -13.10
C ASP A 120 1.90 -4.50 -12.71
N LEU A 121 3.19 -4.46 -13.05
CA LEU A 121 4.16 -5.50 -12.72
C LEU A 121 4.44 -5.63 -11.21
N VAL A 122 4.19 -4.58 -10.42
CA VAL A 122 4.38 -4.60 -8.96
C VAL A 122 3.06 -4.65 -8.20
N GLN A 123 1.93 -4.87 -8.88
CA GLN A 123 0.69 -5.13 -8.18
C GLN A 123 0.78 -6.46 -7.43
N PRO A 124 0.45 -6.52 -6.12
CA PRO A 124 0.47 -7.78 -5.39
C PRO A 124 -0.41 -8.85 -6.06
N VAL A 125 0.12 -10.07 -6.15
CA VAL A 125 -0.60 -11.21 -6.76
C VAL A 125 -1.71 -11.73 -5.83
N PHE A 126 -1.56 -11.50 -4.53
CA PHE A 126 -2.61 -11.66 -3.53
C PHE A 126 -2.41 -10.67 -2.39
N ALA A 127 -3.50 -10.37 -1.68
CA ALA A 127 -3.48 -9.63 -0.42
C ALA A 127 -4.39 -10.32 0.60
N VAL A 128 -3.88 -10.53 1.80
CA VAL A 128 -4.62 -11.04 2.97
C VAL A 128 -5.03 -9.84 3.82
N LEU A 129 -6.33 -9.66 3.98
CA LEU A 129 -6.95 -8.57 4.71
C LEU A 129 -7.74 -9.16 5.88
N ASP A 130 -7.16 -9.15 7.07
CA ASP A 130 -7.84 -9.55 8.30
C ASP A 130 -8.09 -8.31 9.19
N PRO A 131 -9.35 -7.87 9.36
CA PRO A 131 -9.70 -6.73 10.20
C PRO A 131 -9.20 -6.86 11.65
N VAL A 132 -9.05 -8.07 12.18
CA VAL A 132 -8.59 -8.32 13.55
C VAL A 132 -7.15 -7.85 13.74
N TYR A 133 -6.30 -7.94 12.72
CA TYR A 133 -4.91 -7.45 12.79
C TYR A 133 -4.81 -5.95 13.03
N THR A 134 -5.89 -5.21 12.79
CA THR A 134 -5.97 -3.77 12.99
C THR A 134 -6.39 -3.36 14.40
N TYR A 135 -6.85 -4.28 15.25
CA TYR A 135 -7.33 -4.00 16.61
C TYR A 135 -6.27 -3.40 17.51
N SER A 136 -5.00 -3.73 17.27
CA SER A 136 -3.86 -3.20 18.05
C SER A 136 -3.34 -1.85 17.56
N LEU A 137 -3.91 -1.26 16.51
CA LEU A 137 -3.46 0.03 15.99
C LEU A 137 -3.74 1.16 17.00
N PRO A 138 -2.78 2.08 17.21
CA PRO A 138 -3.05 3.30 17.96
C PRO A 138 -4.18 4.11 17.33
N VAL A 139 -5.02 4.75 18.14
CA VAL A 139 -6.14 5.61 17.70
C VAL A 139 -5.71 6.61 16.64
N LYS A 140 -4.53 7.22 16.79
CA LYS A 140 -3.97 8.16 15.81
C LYS A 140 -3.73 7.51 14.44
N GLN A 141 -3.24 6.27 14.38
CA GLN A 141 -3.02 5.56 13.12
C GLN A 141 -4.34 5.19 12.45
N VAL A 142 -5.35 4.78 13.21
CA VAL A 142 -6.70 4.51 12.69
C VAL A 142 -7.30 5.79 12.09
N GLY A 143 -7.24 6.91 12.82
CA GLY A 143 -7.74 8.19 12.34
C GLY A 143 -7.01 8.67 11.08
N ASN A 144 -5.67 8.56 11.07
CA ASN A 144 -4.87 8.89 9.90
C ASN A 144 -5.26 8.04 8.68
N GLY A 145 -5.43 6.72 8.85
CA GLY A 145 -5.81 5.83 7.73
C GLY A 145 -7.18 6.13 7.16
N VAL A 146 -8.16 6.49 8.01
CA VAL A 146 -9.49 6.95 7.56
C VAL A 146 -9.38 8.25 6.75
N VAL A 147 -8.62 9.22 7.24
CA VAL A 147 -8.43 10.51 6.55
C VAL A 147 -7.69 10.30 5.23
N ASP A 148 -6.64 9.50 5.21
CA ASP A 148 -5.86 9.17 4.01
C ASP A 148 -6.74 8.53 2.92
N ALA A 149 -7.53 7.51 3.29
CA ALA A 149 -8.50 6.90 2.39
C ALA A 149 -9.55 7.91 1.89
N PHE A 150 -10.02 8.81 2.75
CA PHE A 150 -10.97 9.85 2.36
C PHE A 150 -10.35 10.81 1.34
N VAL A 151 -9.11 11.24 1.56
CA VAL A 151 -8.38 12.14 0.65
C VAL A 151 -8.14 11.47 -0.69
N HIS A 152 -7.75 10.19 -0.71
CA HIS A 152 -7.62 9.41 -1.95
C HIS A 152 -8.90 9.42 -2.78
N VAL A 153 -10.08 9.29 -2.16
CA VAL A 153 -11.35 9.32 -2.90
C VAL A 153 -11.64 10.71 -3.46
N ILE A 154 -11.51 11.77 -2.66
CA ILE A 154 -11.83 13.12 -3.14
C ILE A 154 -10.90 13.59 -4.25
N GLU A 155 -9.63 13.17 -4.29
CA GLU A 155 -8.73 13.53 -5.39
C GLU A 155 -9.05 12.83 -6.71
N GLN A 156 -9.92 11.81 -6.68
CA GLN A 156 -10.46 11.12 -7.86
C GLN A 156 -11.90 11.53 -8.17
N TYR A 157 -12.56 12.31 -7.30
CA TYR A 157 -13.98 12.65 -7.37
C TYR A 157 -14.24 14.17 -7.47
N LEU A 158 -13.60 14.97 -6.61
CA LEU A 158 -13.71 16.43 -6.60
C LEU A 158 -12.73 17.04 -7.63
N THR A 159 -12.95 16.70 -8.89
CA THR A 159 -12.09 17.13 -10.00
C THR A 159 -12.90 17.97 -11.00
N TYR A 160 -12.79 17.68 -12.30
CA TYR A 160 -13.62 18.32 -13.32
C TYR A 160 -14.87 17.50 -13.57
N PRO A 161 -16.03 18.12 -13.85
CA PRO A 161 -17.25 17.38 -14.17
C PRO A 161 -17.05 16.46 -15.37
N VAL A 162 -17.36 15.17 -15.19
CA VAL A 162 -17.39 14.15 -16.24
C VAL A 162 -18.71 13.39 -16.12
N ASN A 163 -19.26 12.93 -17.25
CA ASN A 163 -20.47 12.10 -17.25
C ASN A 163 -20.15 10.65 -16.84
N ALA A 164 -19.70 10.45 -15.60
CA ALA A 164 -19.27 9.18 -15.03
C ALA A 164 -20.09 8.80 -13.78
N PRO A 165 -21.43 8.67 -13.90
CA PRO A 165 -22.32 8.50 -12.76
C PRO A 165 -22.02 7.25 -11.93
N LEU A 166 -21.44 6.19 -12.51
CA LEU A 166 -21.08 5.00 -11.75
C LEU A 166 -19.85 5.24 -10.85
N GLN A 167 -18.83 5.93 -11.37
CA GLN A 167 -17.65 6.34 -10.62
C GLN A 167 -18.04 7.28 -9.47
N ASP A 168 -18.90 8.26 -9.75
CA ASP A 168 -19.43 9.18 -8.72
C ASP A 168 -20.10 8.41 -7.59
N ARG A 169 -20.97 7.44 -7.92
CA ARG A 169 -21.67 6.62 -6.91
C ARG A 169 -20.74 5.74 -6.09
N PHE A 170 -19.70 5.17 -6.71
CA PHE A 170 -18.70 4.41 -5.94
C PHE A 170 -17.92 5.33 -5.00
N ALA A 171 -17.46 6.48 -5.49
CA ALA A 171 -16.75 7.46 -4.67
C ALA A 171 -17.61 7.94 -3.48
N GLU A 172 -18.85 8.37 -3.76
CA GLU A 172 -19.81 8.80 -2.74
C GLU A 172 -20.08 7.72 -1.70
N GLY A 173 -20.24 6.46 -2.13
CA GLY A 173 -20.45 5.33 -1.24
C GLY A 173 -19.27 5.07 -0.31
N ILE A 174 -18.04 5.17 -0.81
CA ILE A 174 -16.82 5.05 0.01
C ILE A 174 -16.75 6.21 1.01
N LEU A 175 -16.96 7.46 0.57
CA LEU A 175 -16.93 8.65 1.44
C LEU A 175 -17.96 8.54 2.57
N GLN A 176 -19.21 8.16 2.24
CA GLN A 176 -20.27 8.00 3.24
C GLN A 176 -19.95 6.89 4.24
N THR A 177 -19.35 5.78 3.78
CA THR A 177 -18.90 4.68 4.65
C THR A 177 -17.79 5.14 5.59
N LEU A 178 -16.80 5.88 5.09
CA LEU A 178 -15.72 6.41 5.93
C LEU A 178 -16.22 7.44 6.95
N ILE A 179 -17.19 8.28 6.59
CA ILE A 179 -17.83 9.25 7.50
C ILE A 179 -18.58 8.54 8.62
N SER A 180 -19.30 7.46 8.33
CA SER A 180 -20.13 6.75 9.31
C SER A 180 -19.33 5.77 10.17
N GLU A 181 -18.39 5.03 9.59
CA GLU A 181 -17.63 3.97 10.25
C GLU A 181 -16.29 4.46 10.83
N GLY A 182 -15.69 5.51 10.26
CA GLY A 182 -14.42 6.06 10.73
C GLY A 182 -14.43 6.48 12.21
N PRO A 183 -15.38 7.31 12.66
CA PRO A 183 -15.51 7.68 14.07
C PRO A 183 -15.78 6.48 14.98
N LYS A 184 -16.53 5.48 14.50
CA LYS A 184 -16.78 4.24 15.25
C LYS A 184 -15.49 3.44 15.41
N ALA A 185 -14.63 3.37 14.39
CA ALA A 185 -13.36 2.66 14.48
C ALA A 185 -12.43 3.24 15.56
N LEU A 186 -12.60 4.52 15.91
CA LEU A 186 -11.91 5.17 17.02
C LEU A 186 -12.56 4.86 18.38
N ALA A 187 -13.89 4.84 18.44
CA ALA A 187 -14.66 4.67 19.68
C ALA A 187 -14.78 3.20 20.12
N THR A 188 -14.89 2.28 19.16
CA THR A 188 -15.05 0.83 19.34
C THR A 188 -13.97 0.07 18.55
N PRO A 189 -12.69 0.16 18.96
CA PRO A 189 -11.55 -0.28 18.15
C PRO A 189 -11.49 -1.79 17.88
N GLN A 190 -12.25 -2.61 18.61
CA GLN A 190 -12.30 -4.06 18.43
C GLN A 190 -13.65 -4.55 17.87
N ASP A 191 -14.47 -3.65 17.33
CA ASP A 191 -15.69 -4.03 16.62
C ASP A 191 -15.33 -4.53 15.21
N TYR A 192 -15.50 -5.82 14.96
CA TYR A 192 -15.12 -6.47 13.71
C TYR A 192 -15.76 -5.81 12.49
N ASP A 193 -17.07 -5.57 12.51
CA ASP A 193 -17.81 -5.08 11.36
C ASP A 193 -17.37 -3.65 11.01
N VAL A 194 -17.16 -2.82 12.04
CA VAL A 194 -16.62 -1.46 11.87
C VAL A 194 -15.23 -1.51 11.24
N ARG A 195 -14.33 -2.36 11.73
CA ARG A 195 -12.96 -2.47 11.18
C ARG A 195 -12.97 -3.04 9.76
N ALA A 196 -13.82 -4.01 9.47
CA ALA A 196 -13.97 -4.60 8.15
C ALA A 196 -14.48 -3.56 7.13
N ASN A 197 -15.49 -2.77 7.49
CA ASN A 197 -16.01 -1.71 6.63
C ASN A 197 -14.95 -0.64 6.33
N VAL A 198 -14.22 -0.16 7.35
CA VAL A 198 -13.14 0.82 7.15
C VAL A 198 -12.00 0.23 6.31
N MET A 199 -11.60 -1.01 6.58
CA MET A 199 -10.55 -1.69 5.82
C MET A 199 -10.92 -1.79 4.34
N TRP A 200 -12.11 -2.30 4.03
CA TRP A 200 -12.54 -2.46 2.65
C TRP A 200 -12.76 -1.12 1.93
N ALA A 201 -13.29 -0.11 2.63
CA ALA A 201 -13.42 1.24 2.10
C ALA A 201 -12.04 1.83 1.74
N ALA A 202 -11.02 1.62 2.57
CA ALA A 202 -9.65 2.07 2.29
C ALA A 202 -9.01 1.35 1.09
N THR A 203 -9.25 0.04 0.94
CA THR A 203 -8.84 -0.70 -0.27
C THR A 203 -9.49 -0.11 -1.52
N MET A 204 -10.82 0.08 -1.49
CA MET A 204 -11.58 0.62 -2.62
C MET A 204 -11.24 2.08 -2.95
N ALA A 205 -10.75 2.85 -1.98
CA ALA A 205 -10.34 4.23 -2.17
C ALA A 205 -9.18 4.39 -3.16
N LEU A 206 -8.28 3.40 -3.24
CA LEU A 206 -7.10 3.48 -4.13
C LEU A 206 -6.80 2.18 -4.89
N ASN A 207 -7.76 1.29 -5.09
CA ASN A 207 -7.57 0.12 -5.96
C ASN A 207 -7.58 0.47 -7.47
N GLY A 208 -7.88 1.74 -7.80
CA GLY A 208 -7.91 2.28 -9.14
C GLY A 208 -9.28 2.26 -9.83
N LEU A 209 -10.31 1.61 -9.28
CA LEU A 209 -11.64 1.51 -9.91
C LEU A 209 -12.30 2.89 -10.07
N ILE A 210 -12.36 3.67 -8.99
CA ILE A 210 -13.07 4.95 -8.97
C ILE A 210 -12.41 6.01 -9.85
N GLY A 211 -11.09 5.91 -10.04
CA GLY A 211 -10.31 6.78 -10.92
C GLY A 211 -10.33 6.38 -12.40
N LYS A 212 -10.98 5.27 -12.80
CA LYS A 212 -11.03 4.86 -14.22
C LYS A 212 -11.94 5.77 -15.03
N GLY A 213 -11.37 6.41 -16.05
CA GLY A 213 -12.12 7.23 -17.01
C GLY A 213 -12.47 8.63 -16.50
N VAL A 214 -11.89 9.06 -15.37
CA VAL A 214 -12.11 10.39 -14.77
C VAL A 214 -10.77 11.12 -14.51
N PRO A 215 -10.75 12.46 -14.57
CA PRO A 215 -9.61 13.27 -14.14
C PRO A 215 -9.29 13.07 -12.66
N GLN A 216 -8.02 13.25 -12.29
CA GLN A 216 -7.52 13.13 -10.92
C GLN A 216 -6.67 14.37 -10.59
N ASP A 217 -6.69 14.82 -9.33
CA ASP A 217 -5.99 16.04 -8.87
C ASP A 217 -4.56 15.73 -8.39
N TRP A 218 -4.42 14.97 -7.30
CA TRP A 218 -3.16 14.66 -6.61
C TRP A 218 -2.40 15.84 -6.00
N ALA A 219 -2.84 17.10 -6.17
CA ALA A 219 -2.12 18.25 -5.63
C ALA A 219 -2.09 18.30 -4.10
N THR A 220 -3.05 17.70 -3.39
CA THR A 220 -3.04 17.65 -1.91
C THR A 220 -1.99 16.67 -1.39
N HIS A 221 -1.68 15.62 -2.16
CA HIS A 221 -0.66 14.64 -1.81
C HIS A 221 0.79 15.09 -2.10
N MET A 222 0.97 16.13 -2.93
CA MET A 222 2.28 16.57 -3.43
C MET A 222 2.97 17.63 -2.56
#